data_AF-A0A5C5RL16-F1
#
_entry.id   AF-A0A5C5RL16-F1
#
_cell.length_a   1.000
_cell.length_b   1.000
_cell.length_c   1.000
_cell.angle_alpha   90.00
_cell.angle_beta   90.00
_cell.angle_gamma   90.00
#
_symmetry.space_group_name_H-M   'P 1'
#
loop_
_entity.id
_entity.type
_entity.pdbx_description
1 polymer ?
#
loop_
_entity_poly.entity_id
_entity_poly.type
_entity_poly.pdbx_seq_one_letter_code
_entity_poly.pdbx_strand_id
1 'polypeptide(L)'
;MLPSEIEYFQDVAKRLDKTKHGGKTKLIQNIAETLGISINLIYEKLEKVGYQSNRKVRSDRGETHVDLRDARLICGAMYKNRRKNEKSLLTCENAIADAYANGQIKQLYNPTTLLRVARMHGFHPDQLNQPTPHINM
;
A
#
# COMPACT_ATOMS: atom_id res chain seq x y z
N MET A 1 -10.48 -24.29 9.45
CA MET A 1 -10.01 -24.24 10.86
C MET A 1 -10.93 -25.18 11.63
N LEU A 2 -10.38 -26.11 12.39
CA LEU A 2 -11.18 -27.07 13.17
C LEU A 2 -11.95 -26.34 14.28
N PRO A 3 -13.10 -26.85 14.76
CA PRO A 3 -13.86 -26.19 15.84
C PRO A 3 -13.02 -25.91 17.11
N SER A 4 -12.17 -26.86 17.51
CA SER A 4 -11.25 -26.70 18.64
C SER A 4 -10.19 -25.62 18.42
N GLU A 5 -9.70 -25.47 17.19
CA GLU A 5 -8.78 -24.38 16.85
C GLU A 5 -9.48 -23.01 16.93
N ILE A 6 -10.73 -22.92 16.48
CA ILE A 6 -11.52 -21.67 16.55
C ILE A 6 -11.68 -21.23 18.01
N GLU A 7 -12.09 -22.14 18.88
CA GLU A 7 -12.24 -21.88 20.32
C GLU A 7 -10.91 -21.42 20.95
N TYR A 8 -9.81 -22.09 20.60
CA TYR A 8 -8.47 -21.70 21.05
C TYR A 8 -8.12 -20.26 20.64
N PHE A 9 -8.28 -19.90 19.36
CA PHE A 9 -7.95 -18.55 18.89
C PHE A 9 -8.91 -17.47 19.43
N GLN A 10 -10.17 -17.81 19.72
CA GLN A 10 -11.08 -16.92 20.42
C GLN A 10 -10.62 -16.65 21.87
N ASP A 11 -10.10 -17.65 22.56
CA ASP A 11 -9.52 -17.46 23.90
C ASP A 11 -8.24 -16.61 23.84
N VAL A 12 -7.36 -16.86 22.86
CA VAL A 12 -6.16 -16.04 22.62
C VAL A 12 -6.54 -14.58 22.36
N ALA A 13 -7.56 -14.32 21.54
CA ALA A 13 -8.06 -12.97 21.29
C ALA A 13 -8.49 -12.25 22.59
N LYS A 14 -9.26 -12.94 23.45
CA LYS A 14 -9.66 -12.40 24.76
C LYS A 14 -8.45 -12.11 25.66
N ARG A 15 -7.44 -12.97 25.64
CA ARG A 15 -6.18 -12.76 26.39
C ARG A 15 -5.43 -11.54 25.87
N LEU A 16 -5.36 -11.37 24.55
CA LEU A 16 -4.72 -10.22 23.92
C LEU A 16 -5.39 -8.90 24.28
N ASP A 17 -6.71 -8.87 24.41
CA ASP A 17 -7.45 -7.66 24.82
C ASP A 17 -7.20 -7.30 26.29
N LYS A 18 -7.06 -8.30 27.17
CA LYS A 18 -6.76 -8.10 28.59
C LYS A 18 -5.29 -7.78 28.88
N THR A 19 -4.40 -8.02 27.92
CA THR A 19 -2.95 -7.86 28.11
C THR A 19 -2.54 -6.39 28.10
N LYS A 20 -1.81 -5.96 29.14
CA LYS A 20 -1.28 -4.60 29.26
C LYS A 20 -0.25 -4.28 28.15
N HIS A 21 0.02 -3.00 27.95
CA HIS A 21 1.03 -2.51 27.00
C HIS A 21 2.36 -3.26 27.14
N GLY A 22 2.95 -3.66 26.02
CA GLY A 22 4.22 -4.40 25.96
C GLY A 22 4.12 -5.92 26.17
N GLY A 23 3.00 -6.44 26.68
CA GLY A 23 2.83 -7.89 26.92
C GLY A 23 2.37 -8.70 25.71
N LYS A 24 1.68 -8.06 24.75
CA LYS A 24 1.07 -8.74 23.58
C LYS A 24 2.11 -9.45 22.72
N THR A 25 3.28 -8.84 22.51
CA THR A 25 4.36 -9.44 21.72
C THR A 25 4.88 -10.73 22.33
N LYS A 26 5.13 -10.74 23.64
CA LYS A 26 5.61 -11.95 24.35
C LYS A 26 4.58 -13.08 24.29
N LEU A 27 3.30 -12.74 24.46
CA LEU A 27 2.21 -13.72 24.37
C LEU A 27 2.14 -14.37 22.99
N ILE A 28 2.21 -13.57 21.92
CA ILE A 28 2.21 -14.09 20.55
C ILE A 28 3.46 -14.92 20.25
N GLN A 29 4.64 -14.52 20.73
CA GLN A 29 5.88 -15.29 20.56
C GLN A 29 5.79 -16.65 21.25
N ASN A 30 5.32 -16.70 22.50
CA ASN A 30 5.15 -17.96 23.22
C ASN A 30 4.16 -18.89 22.49
N ILE A 31 3.08 -18.35 21.94
CA ILE A 31 2.10 -19.14 21.16
C ILE A 31 2.72 -19.65 19.86
N ALA A 32 3.50 -18.82 19.17
CA ALA A 32 4.22 -19.21 17.95
C ALA A 32 5.17 -20.37 18.20
N GLU A 33 5.93 -20.31 19.30
CA GLU A 33 6.84 -21.38 19.73
C GLU A 33 6.07 -22.66 20.11
N THR A 34 4.98 -22.53 20.86
CA THR A 34 4.16 -23.67 21.32
C THR A 34 3.49 -24.39 20.17
N LEU A 35 2.97 -23.65 19.19
CA LEU A 35 2.26 -24.21 18.04
C LEU A 35 3.19 -24.54 16.85
N GLY A 36 4.46 -24.12 16.90
CA GLY A 36 5.41 -24.29 15.81
C GLY A 36 5.03 -23.55 14.52
N ILE A 37 4.32 -22.42 14.63
CA ILE A 37 3.84 -21.65 13.48
C ILE A 37 4.36 -20.22 13.48
N SER A 38 4.39 -19.59 12.31
CA SER A 38 4.82 -18.21 12.19
C SER A 38 3.86 -17.24 12.90
N ILE A 39 4.40 -16.13 13.39
CA ILE A 39 3.63 -15.03 13.98
C ILE A 39 2.57 -14.51 12.99
N ASN A 40 2.90 -14.44 11.70
CA ASN A 40 1.98 -14.03 10.66
C ASN A 40 0.76 -14.97 10.58
N LEU A 41 0.99 -16.28 10.59
CA LEU A 41 -0.10 -17.25 10.56
C LEU A 41 -1.00 -17.15 11.80
N ILE A 42 -0.43 -16.80 12.97
CA ILE A 42 -1.24 -16.53 14.17
C ILE A 42 -2.16 -15.33 13.96
N TYR A 43 -1.64 -14.21 13.43
CA TYR A 43 -2.48 -13.04 13.16
C TYR A 43 -3.55 -13.31 12.10
N GLU A 44 -3.24 -14.09 11.06
CA GLU A 44 -4.24 -14.53 10.08
C GLU A 44 -5.33 -15.42 10.72
N LYS A 45 -4.96 -16.34 11.61
CA LYS A 45 -5.93 -17.17 12.35
C LYS A 45 -6.76 -16.34 13.33
N LEU A 46 -6.15 -15.35 13.97
CA LEU A 46 -6.82 -14.38 14.86
C LEU A 46 -7.81 -13.50 14.10
N GLU A 47 -7.44 -13.02 12.91
CA GLU A 47 -8.33 -12.24 12.04
C GLU A 47 -9.56 -13.05 11.62
N LYS A 48 -9.38 -14.34 11.31
CA LYS A 48 -10.50 -15.27 11.00
C LYS A 48 -11.49 -15.45 12.15
N VAL A 49 -11.08 -15.23 13.40
CA VAL A 49 -11.98 -15.24 14.57
C VAL A 49 -12.40 -13.84 15.01
N GLY A 50 -12.12 -12.81 14.20
CA GLY A 50 -12.58 -11.43 14.39
C GLY A 50 -11.68 -10.57 15.28
N TYR A 51 -10.47 -11.00 15.63
CA TYR A 51 -9.55 -10.18 16.42
C TYR A 51 -9.02 -9.00 15.58
N GLN A 52 -9.03 -7.81 16.17
CA GLN A 52 -8.41 -6.61 15.62
C GLN A 52 -7.52 -5.95 16.68
N SER A 53 -6.30 -5.56 16.29
CA SER A 53 -5.34 -4.98 17.25
C SER A 53 -5.76 -3.62 17.83
N ASN A 54 -6.75 -2.95 17.20
CA ASN A 54 -7.23 -1.60 17.52
C ASN A 54 -6.10 -0.57 17.68
N ARG A 55 -4.93 -0.82 17.06
CA ARG A 55 -3.80 0.11 17.09
C ARG A 55 -4.22 1.38 16.35
N LYS A 56 -4.36 2.48 17.09
CA LYS A 56 -4.65 3.79 16.51
C LYS A 56 -3.63 4.09 15.42
N VAL A 57 -4.15 4.31 14.24
CA VAL A 57 -3.36 4.74 13.10
C VAL A 57 -3.21 6.26 13.16
N ARG A 58 -2.11 6.80 12.62
CA ARG A 58 -1.95 8.25 12.48
C ARG A 58 -3.12 8.82 11.67
N SER A 59 -3.59 10.01 12.07
CA SER A 59 -4.74 10.67 11.44
C SER A 59 -4.50 11.00 9.97
N ASP A 60 -3.26 11.33 9.61
CA ASP A 60 -2.83 11.70 8.27
C ASP A 60 -2.41 10.50 7.41
N ARG A 61 -2.68 9.26 7.84
CA ARG A 61 -2.26 8.09 7.06
C ARG A 61 -2.96 8.10 5.71
N GLY A 62 -2.15 8.15 4.66
CA GLY A 62 -2.63 8.13 3.28
C GLY A 62 -2.82 9.53 2.69
N GLU A 63 -2.73 10.58 3.50
CA GLU A 63 -2.73 11.95 3.00
C GLU A 63 -1.48 12.25 2.18
N THR A 64 -1.65 13.11 1.19
CA THR A 64 -0.56 13.57 0.33
C THR A 64 -0.77 15.04 -0.02
N HIS A 65 0.32 15.78 -0.10
CA HIS A 65 0.31 17.17 -0.58
C HIS A 65 0.33 17.25 -2.12
N VAL A 66 0.46 16.12 -2.82
CA VAL A 66 0.47 16.06 -4.28
C VAL A 66 -0.95 16.21 -4.78
N ASP A 67 -1.22 17.29 -5.53
CA ASP A 67 -2.50 17.46 -6.20
C ASP A 67 -2.67 16.38 -7.29
N LEU A 68 -3.83 15.72 -7.30
CA LEU A 68 -4.17 14.69 -8.28
C LEU A 68 -4.22 15.24 -9.70
N ARG A 69 -4.65 16.49 -9.87
CA ARG A 69 -4.66 17.18 -11.16
C ARG A 69 -3.24 17.28 -11.72
N ASP A 70 -2.32 17.79 -10.91
CA ASP A 70 -0.92 17.99 -11.29
C ASP A 70 -0.23 16.65 -11.55
N ALA A 71 -0.45 15.65 -10.70
CA ALA A 71 0.08 14.29 -10.90
C ALA A 71 -0.41 13.69 -12.23
N ARG A 72 -1.68 13.85 -12.55
CA ARG A 72 -2.25 13.36 -13.83
C ARG A 72 -1.67 14.09 -15.03
N LEU A 73 -1.48 15.41 -14.94
CA LEU A 73 -0.85 16.21 -15.99
C LEU A 73 0.57 15.69 -16.28
N ILE A 74 1.38 15.55 -15.23
CA ILE A 74 2.78 15.12 -15.33
C ILE A 74 2.88 13.68 -15.85
N CYS A 75 2.12 12.74 -15.28
CA CYS A 75 2.12 11.35 -15.75
C CYS A 75 1.57 11.23 -17.18
N GLY A 76 0.60 12.05 -17.57
CA GLY A 76 0.09 12.13 -18.94
C GLY A 76 1.14 12.64 -19.92
N ALA A 77 1.94 13.63 -19.54
CA ALA A 77 3.06 14.11 -20.35
C ALA A 77 4.13 13.02 -20.54
N MET A 78 4.46 12.28 -19.48
CA MET A 78 5.38 11.13 -19.56
C MET A 78 4.83 10.03 -20.47
N TYR A 79 3.53 9.70 -20.33
CA TYR A 79 2.87 8.69 -21.15
C TYR A 79 2.90 9.04 -22.65
N LYS A 80 2.62 10.30 -23.01
CA LYS A 80 2.66 10.78 -24.40
C LYS A 80 4.06 10.76 -25.02
N ASN A 81 5.11 10.93 -24.22
CA ASN A 81 6.50 10.99 -24.68
C ASN A 81 7.20 9.61 -24.74
N ARG A 82 6.48 8.51 -24.54
CA ARG A 82 7.03 7.16 -24.70
C ARG A 82 7.20 6.77 -26.17
N ARG A 83 8.32 6.13 -26.49
CA ARG A 83 8.57 5.54 -27.82
C ARG A 83 7.90 4.17 -27.95
N LYS A 84 7.74 3.69 -29.19
CA LYS A 84 7.27 2.31 -29.51
C LYS A 84 8.10 1.20 -28.84
N ASN A 85 9.37 1.45 -28.51
CA ASN A 85 10.27 0.49 -27.84
C ASN A 85 10.31 0.66 -26.31
N GLU A 86 9.18 1.01 -25.68
CA GLU A 86 8.97 1.03 -24.21
C GLU A 86 9.82 2.00 -23.37
N LYS A 87 10.89 2.58 -23.92
CA LYS A 87 11.72 3.58 -23.25
C LYS A 87 11.03 4.95 -23.25
N SER A 88 10.86 5.54 -22.06
CA SER A 88 10.40 6.92 -21.91
C SER A 88 11.52 7.88 -22.25
N LEU A 89 11.26 8.87 -23.11
CA LEU A 89 12.20 9.97 -23.37
C LEU A 89 12.20 11.01 -22.25
N LEU A 90 11.10 11.07 -21.51
CA LEU A 90 10.89 12.07 -20.47
C LEU A 90 10.93 11.38 -19.10
N THR A 91 11.94 11.73 -18.29
CA THR A 91 12.01 11.31 -16.89
C THR A 91 10.96 12.05 -16.07
N CYS A 92 10.61 11.51 -14.91
CA CYS A 92 9.66 12.18 -14.02
C CYS A 92 10.21 13.53 -13.53
N GLU A 93 11.51 13.62 -13.25
CA GLU A 93 12.14 14.88 -12.84
C GLU A 93 12.02 15.95 -13.93
N ASN A 94 12.33 15.60 -15.18
CA ASN A 94 12.23 16.53 -16.29
C ASN A 94 10.77 16.92 -16.57
N ALA A 95 9.84 15.97 -16.50
CA ALA A 95 8.40 16.27 -16.66
C ALA A 95 7.89 17.27 -15.61
N ILE A 96 8.35 17.14 -14.36
CA ILE A 96 8.02 18.07 -13.27
C ILE A 96 8.63 19.44 -13.55
N ALA A 97 9.92 19.48 -13.92
CA ALA A 97 10.62 20.72 -14.23
C ALA A 97 9.98 21.47 -15.41
N ASP A 98 9.65 20.77 -16.49
CA ASP A 98 8.99 21.33 -17.67
C ASP A 98 7.59 21.85 -17.35
N ALA A 99 6.80 21.08 -16.60
CA ALA A 99 5.46 21.51 -16.20
C ALA A 99 5.49 22.76 -15.30
N TYR A 100 6.51 22.88 -14.44
CA TYR A 100 6.72 24.06 -13.59
C TYR A 100 7.18 25.26 -14.42
N ALA A 101 8.17 25.08 -15.30
CA ALA A 101 8.68 26.14 -16.17
C ALA A 101 7.59 26.70 -17.10
N ASN A 102 6.65 25.85 -17.54
CA ASN A 102 5.50 26.24 -18.35
C ASN A 102 4.31 26.77 -17.53
N GLY A 103 4.44 26.91 -16.20
CA GLY A 103 3.38 27.42 -15.32
C GLY A 103 2.14 26.52 -15.19
N GLN A 104 2.24 25.24 -15.56
CA GLN A 104 1.12 24.30 -15.52
C GLN A 104 0.86 23.77 -14.10
N ILE A 105 1.92 23.71 -13.29
CA ILE A 105 1.90 23.40 -11.85
C ILE A 105 2.50 24.56 -11.06
N LYS A 106 2.10 24.70 -9.80
CA LYS A 106 2.52 25.83 -8.95
C LYS A 106 3.75 25.53 -8.08
N GLN A 107 4.16 24.27 -7.98
CA GLN A 107 5.26 23.83 -7.14
C GLN A 107 5.96 22.61 -7.74
N LEU A 108 7.21 22.37 -7.33
CA LEU A 108 7.96 21.18 -7.69
C LEU A 108 7.60 20.04 -6.73
N TYR A 109 7.24 18.88 -7.28
CA TYR A 109 6.94 17.69 -6.50
C TYR A 109 8.15 16.76 -6.39
N ASN A 110 8.23 15.97 -5.32
CA ASN A 110 9.17 14.85 -5.27
C ASN A 110 8.70 13.75 -6.26
N PRO A 111 9.57 13.32 -7.21
CA PRO A 111 9.20 12.35 -8.26
C PRO A 111 8.62 11.04 -7.70
N THR A 112 9.27 10.46 -6.70
CA THR A 112 8.84 9.19 -6.08
C THR A 112 7.47 9.32 -5.42
N THR A 113 7.22 10.47 -4.78
CA THR A 113 5.93 10.72 -4.12
C THR A 113 4.82 10.89 -5.14
N LEU A 114 5.07 11.63 -6.23
CA LEU A 114 4.13 11.82 -7.33
C LEU A 114 3.80 10.50 -8.03
N LEU A 115 4.81 9.69 -8.38
CA LEU A 115 4.62 8.39 -9.00
C LEU A 115 3.89 7.40 -8.09
N ARG A 116 4.12 7.46 -6.77
CA ARG A 116 3.35 6.67 -5.80
C ARG A 116 1.87 7.06 -5.83
N VAL A 117 1.56 8.36 -5.82
CA VAL A 117 0.18 8.86 -5.94
C VAL A 117 -0.45 8.41 -7.25
N ALA A 118 0.27 8.52 -8.36
CA ALA A 118 -0.20 8.02 -9.65
C ALA A 118 -0.51 6.52 -9.63
N ARG A 119 0.34 5.70 -8.98
CA ARG A 119 0.08 4.25 -8.82
C ARG A 119 -1.15 3.96 -7.98
N MET A 120 -1.32 4.66 -6.85
CA MET A 120 -2.47 4.50 -5.96
C MET A 120 -3.79 4.81 -6.69
N HIS A 121 -3.76 5.75 -7.62
CA HIS A 121 -4.93 6.17 -8.40
C HIS A 121 -5.00 5.57 -9.82
N GLY A 122 -4.16 4.58 -10.15
CA GLY A 122 -4.28 3.79 -11.38
C GLY A 122 -3.82 4.47 -12.68
N PHE A 123 -3.14 5.61 -12.61
CA PHE A 123 -2.67 6.34 -13.79
C PHE A 123 -1.14 6.47 -13.87
N HIS A 124 -0.41 5.59 -13.18
CA HIS A 124 1.03 5.51 -13.38
C HIS A 124 1.35 5.19 -14.85
N PRO A 125 2.40 5.79 -15.46
CA PRO A 125 2.73 5.52 -16.86
C PRO A 125 2.85 4.03 -17.22
N ASP A 126 3.41 3.21 -16.33
CA ASP A 126 3.49 1.76 -16.54
C ASP A 126 2.13 1.04 -16.45
N GLN A 127 1.17 1.55 -15.67
CA GLN A 127 -0.20 1.01 -15.58
C GLN A 127 -1.00 1.34 -16.84
N LEU A 128 -0.86 2.58 -17.34
CA LEU A 128 -1.51 3.03 -18.58
C LEU A 128 -0.99 2.29 -19.82
N ASN A 129 0.20 1.70 -19.75
CA ASN A 129 0.79 0.91 -20.82
C ASN A 129 0.55 -0.60 -20.70
N GLN A 130 -0.10 -1.07 -19.62
CA GLN A 130 -0.38 -2.50 -19.52
C GLN A 130 -1.28 -2.91 -20.68
N PRO A 131 -0.93 -4.00 -21.41
CA PRO A 131 -1.80 -4.53 -22.44
C PRO A 131 -3.12 -4.98 -21.81
N THR A 132 -4.20 -4.88 -22.58
CA THR A 132 -5.48 -5.46 -22.16
C THR A 132 -5.29 -6.97 -21.93
N PRO A 133 -5.80 -7.52 -20.81
CA PRO A 133 -5.69 -8.94 -20.53
C PRO A 133 -6.33 -9.74 -21.67
N HIS A 134 -5.65 -10.77 -22.14
CA HIS A 134 -6.20 -11.67 -23.15
C HIS A 134 -7.31 -12.50 -22.51
N ILE A 135 -8.56 -12.24 -22.88
CA ILE A 135 -9.70 -13.04 -22.46
C ILE A 135 -10.00 -13.98 -23.62
N ASN A 136 -9.64 -15.27 -23.50
CA ASN A 136 -10.28 -16.30 -24.32
C ASN A 136 -11.70 -16.43 -23.79
N MET A 137 -12.68 -15.93 -24.54
CA MET A 137 -14.09 -16.28 -24.32
C MET A 137 -14.34 -17.70 -24.78
#